data_AF-A0ABD1SZ19-F1
#
_entry.id   AF-A0ABD1SZ19-F1
#
_cell.length_a   1.000
_cell.length_b   1.000
_cell.length_c   1.000
_cell.angle_alpha   90.00
_cell.angle_beta   90.00
_cell.angle_gamma   90.00
#
_symmetry.space_group_name_H-M   'P 1'
#
loop_
_entity.id
_entity.type
_entity.pdbx_description
1 polymer ?
#
loop_
_entity_poly.entity_id
_entity_poly.type
_entity_poly.pdbx_seq_one_letter_code
_entity_poly.pdbx_strand_id
1 'polypeptide(L)'
;MVKYSNAINLRVTTTDCLFGSLIRKIFKAISDDDNAIANEVTLLEYPLGDYMNSNTPWRDIDHVLMPIMMEVHAHWILGHFDLKKKCLNIYNSYSFRIKDRQLVEDVQAFVVVIPHMLVKIGY
;
A
#
# COMPACT_ATOMS: atom_id res chain seq x y z
N MET A 1 -5.25 21.92 18.91
CA MET A 1 -4.77 21.55 17.56
C MET A 1 -3.47 20.77 17.73
N VAL A 2 -3.52 19.44 17.59
CA VAL A 2 -2.43 18.51 17.98
C VAL A 2 -1.41 18.27 16.84
N LYS A 3 -1.59 18.99 15.72
CA LYS A 3 -0.94 18.71 14.42
C LYS A 3 0.59 18.79 14.41
N TYR A 4 1.20 19.44 15.42
CA TYR A 4 2.64 19.61 15.57
C TYR A 4 3.12 19.34 17.01
N SER A 5 2.39 18.50 17.74
CA SER A 5 2.81 18.11 19.08
C SER A 5 3.98 17.13 18.98
N ASN A 6 5.16 17.52 19.49
CA ASN A 6 6.32 16.64 19.67
C ASN A 6 6.02 15.40 20.54
N ALA A 7 4.83 15.31 21.15
CA ALA A 7 4.38 14.14 21.89
C ALA A 7 3.89 12.99 20.99
N ILE A 8 3.55 13.24 19.71
CA ILE A 8 3.12 12.15 18.81
C ILE A 8 4.33 11.63 18.05
N ASN A 9 4.88 10.53 18.55
CA ASN A 9 5.94 9.78 17.87
C ASN A 9 5.31 8.87 16.81
N LEU A 10 4.94 9.45 15.67
CA LEU A 10 4.31 8.75 14.55
C LEU A 10 5.38 7.97 13.79
N ARG A 11 5.40 6.64 13.94
CA ARG A 11 6.30 5.75 13.19
C ARG A 11 5.68 5.45 11.83
N VAL A 12 6.12 6.15 10.80
CA VAL A 12 5.50 6.12 9.47
C VAL A 12 6.57 5.88 8.41
N THR A 13 6.22 5.15 7.36
CA THR A 13 6.97 5.15 6.11
C THR A 13 6.06 5.38 4.90
N THR A 14 6.66 5.59 3.73
CA THR A 14 5.95 5.80 2.46
C THR A 14 6.44 4.80 1.41
N THR A 15 5.55 4.33 0.54
CA THR A 15 5.95 3.69 -0.73
C THR A 15 6.01 4.73 -1.85
N ASP A 16 6.60 4.37 -2.99
CA ASP A 16 6.57 5.19 -4.20
C ASP A 16 5.40 4.80 -5.12
N CYS A 17 5.37 5.40 -6.32
CA CYS A 17 4.37 5.13 -7.35
C CYS A 17 4.54 3.76 -8.05
N LEU A 18 5.75 3.17 -8.02
CA LEU A 18 6.05 1.90 -8.65
C LEU A 18 5.43 0.74 -7.85
N PHE A 19 5.37 0.88 -6.52
CA PHE A 19 4.70 -0.08 -5.65
C PHE A 19 3.27 -0.39 -6.09
N GLY A 20 2.50 0.64 -6.46
CA GLY A 20 1.13 0.47 -6.92
C GLY A 20 1.03 -0.30 -8.24
N SER A 21 1.91 0.02 -9.19
CA SER A 21 1.99 -0.72 -10.47
C SER A 21 2.39 -2.18 -10.26
N LEU A 22 3.33 -2.44 -9.33
CA LEU A 22 3.78 -3.77 -8.99
C LEU A 22 2.66 -4.62 -8.36
N ILE A 23 1.92 -4.06 -7.40
CA ILE A 23 0.74 -4.71 -6.81
C ILE A 23 -0.28 -5.11 -7.90
N ARG A 24 -0.59 -4.21 -8.85
CA ARG A 24 -1.53 -4.51 -9.94
C ARG A 24 -1.03 -5.63 -10.86
N LYS A 25 0.28 -5.65 -11.17
CA LYS A 25 0.91 -6.71 -11.97
C LYS A 25 0.73 -8.07 -11.28
N ILE A 26 1.03 -8.14 -9.99
CA ILE A 26 0.95 -9.38 -9.22
C ILE A 26 -0.50 -9.82 -9.03
N PHE A 27 -1.42 -8.89 -8.76
CA PHE A 27 -2.84 -9.20 -8.63
C PHE A 27 -3.39 -9.94 -9.85
N LYS A 28 -2.96 -9.56 -11.06
CA LYS A 28 -3.31 -10.26 -12.30
C LYS A 28 -2.70 -11.67 -12.35
N ALA A 29 -1.45 -11.82 -11.93
CA ALA A 29 -0.72 -13.09 -11.98
C ALA A 29 -1.17 -14.11 -10.93
N ILE A 30 -1.67 -13.68 -9.77
CA ILE A 30 -2.15 -14.59 -8.70
C ILE A 30 -3.30 -15.48 -9.17
N SER A 31 -4.08 -15.07 -10.17
CA SER A 31 -5.17 -15.91 -10.70
C SER A 31 -4.64 -17.16 -11.43
N ASP A 32 -3.39 -17.11 -11.91
CA ASP A 32 -2.77 -18.18 -12.70
C ASP A 32 -1.68 -18.95 -11.90
N ASP A 33 -1.01 -18.29 -10.95
CA ASP A 33 0.05 -18.87 -10.12
C ASP A 33 -0.03 -18.35 -8.67
N ASP A 34 -0.37 -19.25 -7.73
CA ASP A 34 -0.39 -18.97 -6.29
C ASP A 34 0.99 -18.54 -5.74
N ASN A 35 2.08 -18.85 -6.45
CA ASN A 35 3.44 -18.46 -6.08
C ASN A 35 3.88 -17.10 -6.67
N ALA A 36 3.03 -16.41 -7.43
CA ALA A 36 3.38 -15.15 -8.08
C ALA A 36 3.96 -14.10 -7.10
N ILE A 37 3.47 -14.06 -5.86
CA ILE A 37 3.99 -13.17 -4.81
C ILE A 37 5.38 -13.59 -4.35
N ALA A 38 5.59 -14.89 -4.10
CA ALA A 38 6.86 -15.40 -3.60
C ALA A 38 8.00 -15.22 -4.62
N ASN A 39 7.64 -15.25 -5.91
CA ASN A 39 8.57 -15.08 -7.01
C ASN A 39 8.91 -13.60 -7.29
N GLU A 40 8.15 -12.65 -6.77
CA GLU A 40 8.36 -11.22 -7.00
C GLU A 40 9.16 -10.58 -5.86
N VAL A 41 10.48 -10.77 -5.91
CA VAL A 41 11.45 -10.30 -4.90
C VAL A 41 11.28 -8.81 -4.61
N THR A 42 11.10 -8.00 -5.67
CA THR A 42 10.91 -6.56 -5.55
C THR A 42 9.71 -6.19 -4.67
N LEU A 43 8.61 -6.97 -4.71
CA LEU A 43 7.46 -6.70 -3.85
C LEU A 43 7.81 -6.90 -2.37
N LEU A 44 8.61 -7.93 -2.06
CA LEU A 44 9.00 -8.29 -0.71
C LEU A 44 10.06 -7.34 -0.14
N GLU A 45 10.89 -6.72 -0.97
CA GLU A 45 11.90 -5.74 -0.55
C GLU A 45 11.28 -4.43 -0.03
N TYR A 46 10.08 -4.03 -0.47
CA TYR A 46 9.38 -2.84 0.06
C TYR A 46 9.13 -2.91 1.57
N PRO A 47 8.45 -3.94 2.10
CA PRO A 47 8.21 -4.06 3.53
C PRO A 47 9.46 -4.41 4.33
N LEU A 48 10.47 -5.01 3.71
CA LEU A 48 11.78 -5.24 4.35
C LEU A 48 12.62 -3.97 4.48
N GLY A 49 12.33 -2.93 3.68
CA GLY A 49 13.07 -1.67 3.68
C GLY A 49 14.24 -1.64 2.71
N ASP A 50 14.43 -2.70 1.91
CA ASP A 50 15.60 -2.87 1.05
C ASP A 50 15.44 -2.23 -0.33
N TYR A 51 14.20 -1.99 -0.80
CA TYR A 51 13.95 -1.45 -2.14
C TYR A 51 14.20 0.07 -2.24
N MET A 52 13.70 0.84 -1.27
CA MET A 52 13.74 2.30 -1.30
C MET A 52 14.82 2.84 -0.37
N ASN A 53 15.61 3.81 -0.85
CA ASN A 53 16.58 4.52 -0.01
C ASN A 53 15.89 5.21 1.18
N SER A 54 16.48 5.09 2.37
CA SER A 54 15.97 5.68 3.62
C SER A 54 14.56 5.22 4.03
N ASN A 55 14.09 4.09 3.50
CA ASN A 55 12.85 3.47 3.93
C ASN A 55 13.05 2.76 5.27
N THR A 56 12.08 2.91 6.16
CA THR A 56 12.09 2.16 7.42
C THR A 56 11.37 0.82 7.20
N PRO A 57 11.97 -0.32 7.57
CA PRO A 57 11.31 -1.62 7.48
C PRO A 57 9.94 -1.59 8.14
N TRP A 58 8.95 -2.26 7.55
CA TRP A 58 7.57 -2.16 8.04
C TRP A 58 7.45 -2.67 9.48
N ARG A 59 8.28 -3.65 9.89
CA ARG A 59 8.38 -4.16 11.28
C ARG A 59 8.70 -3.09 12.32
N ASP A 60 9.28 -1.98 11.87
CA ASP A 60 9.74 -0.89 12.71
C ASP A 60 8.84 0.36 12.61
N ILE A 61 7.65 0.25 12.01
CA ILE A 61 6.69 1.34 11.87
C ILE A 61 5.25 0.88 12.17
N ASP A 62 4.36 1.86 12.37
CA ASP A 62 2.94 1.62 12.66
C ASP A 62 2.05 1.86 11.43
N HIS A 63 2.49 2.73 10.52
CA HIS A 63 1.68 3.19 9.38
C HIS A 63 2.49 3.28 8.09
N VAL A 64 1.91 2.80 6.99
CA VAL A 64 2.47 2.94 5.65
C VAL A 64 1.55 3.83 4.82
N LEU A 65 2.11 4.85 4.18
CA LEU A 65 1.41 5.71 3.24
C LEU A 65 1.77 5.31 1.81
N MET A 66 0.76 5.13 0.97
CA MET A 66 0.92 4.60 -0.39
C MET A 66 0.22 5.53 -1.38
N PRO A 67 0.93 6.14 -2.34
CA PRO A 67 0.27 6.79 -3.45
C PRO A 67 -0.37 5.72 -4.36
N ILE A 68 -1.66 5.87 -4.66
CA ILE A 68 -2.41 4.96 -5.53
C ILE A 68 -2.97 5.77 -6.70
N MET A 69 -2.65 5.36 -7.93
CA MET A 69 -3.18 6.00 -9.13
C MET A 69 -4.54 5.39 -9.49
N MET A 70 -5.58 6.22 -9.56
CA MET A 70 -6.84 5.90 -10.22
C MET A 70 -6.66 6.10 -11.73
N GLU A 71 -6.33 5.02 -12.45
CA GLU A 71 -5.90 5.08 -13.85
C GLU A 71 -6.94 5.75 -14.76
N VAL A 72 -8.23 5.45 -14.55
CA VAL A 72 -9.34 6.02 -15.34
C VAL A 72 -9.43 7.54 -15.21
N HIS A 73 -9.08 8.09 -14.04
CA HIS A 73 -9.25 9.51 -13.73
C HIS A 73 -7.93 10.28 -13.74
N ALA A 74 -6.80 9.58 -13.99
CA ALA A 74 -5.45 10.12 -13.81
C ALA A 74 -5.30 10.87 -12.47
N HIS A 75 -5.89 10.33 -11.40
CA HIS A 75 -5.95 10.97 -10.09
C HIS A 75 -5.22 10.14 -9.03
N TRP A 76 -4.39 10.80 -8.23
CA TRP A 76 -3.71 10.18 -7.10
C TRP A 76 -4.57 10.23 -5.85
N ILE A 77 -4.85 9.07 -5.28
CA ILE A 77 -5.42 8.92 -3.94
C ILE A 77 -4.32 8.44 -2.98
N LEU A 78 -4.55 8.61 -1.69
CA LEU A 78 -3.62 8.17 -0.65
C LEU A 78 -4.19 6.96 0.07
N GLY A 79 -3.50 5.82 -0.03
CA GLY A 79 -3.70 4.67 0.84
C GLY A 79 -2.94 4.86 2.14
N HIS A 80 -3.58 4.60 3.27
CA HIS A 80 -2.98 4.57 4.59
C HIS A 80 -3.22 3.19 5.21
N PHE A 81 -2.17 2.40 5.24
CA PHE A 81 -2.21 1.08 5.85
C PHE A 81 -1.79 1.17 7.32
N ASP A 82 -2.74 0.87 8.20
CA ASP A 82 -2.51 0.73 9.63
C ASP A 82 -2.12 -0.74 9.91
N LEU A 83 -0.84 -0.98 10.22
CA LEU A 83 -0.31 -2.33 10.45
C LEU A 83 -0.93 -2.99 11.68
N LYS A 84 -1.22 -2.21 12.74
CA LYS A 84 -1.81 -2.72 13.98
C LYS A 84 -3.24 -3.19 13.75
N LYS A 85 -4.03 -2.41 13.00
CA LYS A 85 -5.41 -2.74 12.67
C LYS A 85 -5.55 -3.64 11.45
N LYS A 86 -4.47 -3.85 10.68
CA LYS A 86 -4.48 -4.52 9.38
C LYS A 86 -5.54 -3.93 8.44
N CYS A 87 -5.64 -2.60 8.43
CA CYS A 87 -6.69 -1.86 7.72
C CYS A 87 -6.10 -0.85 6.73
N LEU A 88 -6.59 -0.85 5.49
CA LEU A 88 -6.26 0.12 4.46
C LEU A 88 -7.33 1.21 4.41
N ASN A 89 -7.00 2.40 4.93
CA ASN A 89 -7.84 3.59 4.85
C ASN A 89 -7.54 4.35 3.57
N ILE A 90 -8.57 4.86 2.89
CA ILE A 90 -8.40 5.55 1.61
C ILE A 90 -8.80 7.02 1.75
N TYR A 91 -7.87 7.91 1.41
CA TYR A 91 -8.12 9.35 1.34
C TYR A 91 -8.18 9.77 -0.13
N ASN A 92 -9.36 10.20 -0.55
CA ASN A 92 -9.61 10.70 -1.88
C ASN A 92 -9.87 12.21 -1.82
N SER A 93 -8.98 12.99 -2.45
CA SER A 93 -9.10 14.45 -2.51
C SER A 93 -9.96 14.95 -3.68
N TYR A 94 -10.37 14.03 -4.56
CA TYR A 94 -11.20 14.36 -5.70
C TYR A 94 -12.60 14.80 -5.23
N SER A 95 -12.95 16.06 -5.48
CA SER A 95 -14.19 16.68 -5.02
C SER A 95 -15.45 16.16 -5.71
N PHE A 96 -15.30 15.47 -6.85
CA PHE A 96 -16.40 14.81 -7.53
C PHE A 96 -16.71 13.48 -6.85
N ARG A 97 -18.00 13.15 -6.74
CA ARG A 97 -18.50 11.86 -6.29
C ARG A 97 -18.08 10.76 -7.27
N ILE A 98 -16.80 10.38 -7.27
CA ILE A 98 -16.38 9.07 -7.74
C ILE A 98 -17.30 8.09 -7.03
N LYS A 99 -18.07 7.33 -7.79
CA LYS A 99 -18.95 6.31 -7.23
C LYS A 99 -18.04 5.35 -6.47
N ASP A 100 -18.37 5.07 -5.20
CA ASP A 100 -17.59 4.19 -4.31
C ASP A 100 -17.12 2.90 -5.00
N ARG A 101 -17.91 2.39 -5.95
CA ARG A 101 -17.56 1.25 -6.79
C ARG A 101 -16.23 1.39 -7.53
N GLN A 102 -15.97 2.51 -8.24
CA GLN A 102 -14.73 2.67 -9.00
C GLN A 102 -13.51 2.73 -8.05
N LEU A 103 -13.68 3.42 -6.93
CA LEU A 103 -12.66 3.48 -5.88
C LEU A 103 -12.33 2.08 -5.36
N VAL A 104 -13.36 1.25 -5.11
CA VAL A 104 -13.20 -0.15 -4.68
C VAL A 104 -12.44 -0.96 -5.72
N GLU A 105 -12.77 -0.83 -7.01
CA GLU A 105 -12.07 -1.50 -8.10
C GLU A 105 -10.58 -1.07 -8.17
N ASP A 106 -10.29 0.22 -8.00
CA ASP A 106 -8.92 0.76 -8.06
C ASP A 106 -8.04 0.29 -6.88
N VAL A 107 -8.63 -0.03 -5.72
CA VAL A 107 -7.89 -0.48 -4.52
C VAL A 107 -7.96 -2.00 -4.29
N GLN A 108 -8.77 -2.74 -5.06
CA GLN A 108 -8.98 -4.18 -4.87
C GLN A 108 -7.66 -4.96 -4.90
N ALA A 109 -6.77 -4.62 -5.82
CA ALA A 109 -5.45 -5.26 -5.94
C ALA A 109 -4.64 -5.13 -4.65
N PHE A 110 -4.69 -3.99 -3.97
CA PHE A 110 -3.98 -3.76 -2.71
C PHE A 110 -4.56 -4.59 -1.56
N VAL A 111 -5.90 -4.65 -1.48
CA VAL A 111 -6.61 -5.42 -0.45
C VAL A 111 -6.29 -6.91 -0.56
N VAL A 112 -6.08 -7.42 -1.78
CA VAL A 112 -5.73 -8.83 -2.00
C VAL A 112 -4.23 -9.06 -1.82
N VAL A 113 -3.36 -8.27 -2.43
CA VAL A 113 -1.91 -8.57 -2.46
C VAL A 113 -1.23 -8.29 -1.11
N ILE A 114 -1.58 -7.20 -0.41
CA ILE A 114 -0.90 -6.80 0.83
C ILE A 114 -0.95 -7.91 1.90
N PRO A 115 -2.12 -8.50 2.25
CA PRO A 115 -2.17 -9.58 3.23
C PRO A 115 -1.30 -10.78 2.87
N HIS A 116 -1.29 -11.19 1.60
CA HIS A 116 -0.49 -12.32 1.15
C HIS A 116 1.02 -12.02 1.21
N MET A 117 1.41 -10.80 0.81
CA MET A 117 2.78 -10.30 0.95
C MET A 117 3.24 -10.35 2.41
N LEU A 118 2.40 -9.88 3.35
CA LEU A 118 2.69 -9.89 4.78
C LEU A 118 2.92 -11.31 5.31
N VAL A 119 2.07 -12.28 4.94
CA VAL A 119 2.25 -13.68 5.34
C VAL A 119 3.61 -14.23 4.87
N LYS A 120 4.06 -13.87 3.68
CA LYS A 120 5.35 -14.34 3.13
C LYS A 120 6.57 -13.79 3.87
N ILE A 121 6.49 -12.59 4.42
CA ILE A 121 7.58 -11.97 5.18
C ILE A 121 7.48 -12.23 6.71
N GLY A 122 6.50 -13.01 7.16
CA GLY A 122 6.38 -13.44 8.57
C GLY A 122 5.59 -12.51 9.48
N TYR A 123 4.54 -11.85 8.97
CA TYR A 123 3.65 -10.92 9.69
C TYR A 123 2.26 -11.50 10.08
#